data_AF-A0A944K959-F1
#
_entry.id   AF-A0A944K959-F1
#
_cell.length_a   1.000
_cell.length_b   1.000
_cell.length_c   1.000
_cell.angle_alpha   90.00
_cell.angle_beta   90.00
_cell.angle_gamma   90.00
#
_symmetry.space_group_name_H-M   'P 1'
#
loop_
_entity.id
_entity.type
_entity.pdbx_description
1 polymer ?
#
loop_
_entity_poly.entity_id
_entity_poly.type
_entity_poly.pdbx_seq_one_letter_code
_entity_poly.pdbx_strand_id
1 'polypeptide(L)'
;MPSTVPRADYRVHGGAPTPAVRPGTVARSVDWNDRLAAARLEEFAELFQEAITEDFGAVARLHQMLETASEWCRAHGARGIASELGALADRLTDLGEELHLVGEDVGHEIHSRSHRAAAAAHVSPVVSVRGTSVGQQSDAPAPLPPPTVRSLPRSR
;
A
#
# COMPACT_ATOMS: atom_id res chain seq x y z
N MET A 1 -6.05 -42.29 76.26
CA MET A 1 -6.47 -43.19 75.16
C MET A 1 -5.93 -42.59 73.85
N PRO A 2 -4.82 -43.12 73.31
CA PRO A 2 -4.24 -42.67 72.05
C PRO A 2 -5.02 -43.28 70.88
N SER A 3 -5.29 -42.51 69.83
CA SER A 3 -5.84 -43.05 68.59
C SER A 3 -4.90 -42.72 67.43
N THR A 4 -4.14 -43.75 67.06
CA THR A 4 -3.27 -43.84 65.89
C THR A 4 -4.10 -44.38 64.73
N VAL A 5 -4.16 -43.66 63.61
CA VAL A 5 -4.68 -44.19 62.33
C VAL A 5 -3.76 -43.68 61.20
N PRO A 6 -3.46 -44.51 60.18
CA PRO A 6 -2.13 -44.55 59.56
C PRO A 6 -1.97 -43.69 58.31
N ARG A 7 -0.69 -43.34 58.09
CA ARG A 7 -0.14 -42.69 56.89
C ARG A 7 -0.26 -43.64 55.69
N ALA A 8 -1.03 -43.23 54.69
CA ALA A 8 -1.09 -43.90 53.40
C ALA A 8 0.10 -43.47 52.54
N ASP A 9 0.97 -44.42 52.24
CA ASP A 9 1.94 -44.34 51.15
C ASP A 9 1.20 -44.32 49.82
N TYR A 10 1.39 -43.25 49.04
CA TYR A 10 1.13 -43.26 47.61
C TYR A 10 2.42 -42.90 46.87
N ARG A 11 3.13 -43.95 46.43
CA ARG A 11 4.00 -43.89 45.25
C ARG A 11 3.38 -44.82 44.22
N VAL A 12 2.76 -44.27 43.19
CA VAL A 12 2.62 -44.93 41.89
C VAL A 12 2.81 -43.90 40.79
N HIS A 13 3.66 -44.29 39.85
CA HIS A 13 3.97 -43.68 38.58
C HIS A 13 2.77 -43.13 37.81
N GLY A 14 3.00 -41.99 37.17
CA GLY A 14 2.15 -41.45 36.13
C GLY A 14 2.76 -40.19 35.55
N GLY A 15 3.93 -40.32 34.91
CA GLY A 15 4.47 -39.26 34.07
C GLY A 15 3.53 -39.04 32.91
N ALA A 16 2.54 -38.18 33.10
CA ALA A 16 1.69 -37.70 32.03
C ALA A 16 2.54 -36.85 31.10
N PRO A 17 2.53 -37.09 29.78
CA PRO A 17 3.17 -36.19 28.84
C PRO A 17 2.49 -34.83 28.98
N THR A 18 3.30 -33.80 29.25
CA THR A 18 2.90 -32.41 29.11
C THR A 18 2.19 -32.26 27.76
N PRO A 19 0.97 -31.69 27.69
CA PRO A 19 0.38 -31.39 26.41
C PRO A 19 1.36 -30.46 25.70
N ALA A 20 1.89 -30.94 24.58
CA ALA A 20 2.73 -30.15 23.70
C ALA A 20 1.96 -28.88 23.37
N VAL A 21 2.46 -27.76 23.89
CA VAL A 21 2.03 -26.42 23.47
C VAL A 21 2.28 -26.40 21.97
N ARG A 22 1.21 -26.55 21.19
CA ARG A 22 1.25 -26.33 19.75
C ARG A 22 1.81 -24.91 19.58
N PRO A 23 2.88 -24.72 18.81
CA PRO A 23 3.28 -23.38 18.40
C PRO A 23 2.04 -22.76 17.79
N GLY A 24 1.47 -21.76 18.46
CA GLY A 24 0.43 -20.95 17.88
C GLY A 24 0.96 -20.55 16.52
N THR A 25 0.18 -20.81 15.48
CA THR A 25 0.42 -20.23 14.17
C THR A 25 0.52 -18.74 14.42
N VAL A 26 1.74 -18.23 14.53
CA VAL A 26 2.00 -16.80 14.58
C VAL A 26 1.47 -16.34 13.24
N ALA A 27 0.27 -15.76 13.25
CA ALA A 27 -0.28 -15.15 12.06
C ALA A 27 0.83 -14.26 11.53
N ARG A 28 1.30 -14.54 10.32
CA ARG A 28 2.39 -13.81 9.70
C ARG A 28 1.96 -12.36 9.69
N SER A 29 2.52 -11.56 10.59
CA SER A 29 2.28 -10.13 10.57
C SER A 29 2.72 -9.67 9.19
N VAL A 30 1.78 -9.18 8.40
CA VAL A 30 2.10 -8.60 7.11
C VAL A 30 2.99 -7.41 7.40
N ASP A 31 4.23 -7.45 6.90
CA ASP A 31 5.08 -6.28 6.93
C ASP A 31 4.56 -5.33 5.85
N TRP A 32 3.74 -4.38 6.29
CA TRP A 32 3.13 -3.39 5.42
C TRP A 32 4.17 -2.54 4.72
N ASN A 33 5.34 -2.31 5.33
CA ASN A 33 6.40 -1.53 4.70
C ASN A 33 6.96 -2.27 3.48
N ASP A 34 7.23 -3.57 3.59
CA ASP A 34 7.68 -4.40 2.49
C ASP A 34 6.60 -4.49 1.39
N ARG A 35 5.33 -4.64 1.78
CA ARG A 35 4.19 -4.72 0.84
C ARG A 35 4.01 -3.42 0.06
N LEU A 36 4.12 -2.26 0.73
CA LEU A 36 4.06 -0.94 0.09
C LEU A 36 5.29 -0.67 -0.80
N ALA A 37 6.48 -1.07 -0.37
CA ALA A 37 7.70 -0.90 -1.15
C ALA A 37 7.71 -1.74 -2.44
N ALA A 38 7.07 -2.91 -2.40
CA ALA A 38 6.92 -3.79 -3.56
C ALA A 38 5.67 -3.48 -4.41
N ALA A 39 4.82 -2.54 -3.97
CA ALA A 39 3.55 -2.25 -4.63
C ALA A 39 3.74 -1.70 -6.03
N ARG A 40 2.86 -2.10 -6.94
CA ARG A 40 2.71 -1.43 -8.22
C ARG A 40 2.07 -0.06 -8.04
N LEU A 41 2.30 0.84 -8.99
CA LEU A 41 1.72 2.18 -8.96
C LEU A 41 0.19 2.12 -8.84
N GLU A 42 -0.46 1.21 -9.55
CA GLU A 42 -1.92 1.07 -9.55
C GLU A 42 -2.48 0.55 -8.22
N GLU A 43 -1.69 -0.24 -7.48
CA GLU A 43 -2.10 -0.91 -6.25
C GLU A 43 -1.73 -0.08 -5.00
N PHE A 44 -0.81 0.86 -5.14
CA PHE A 44 -0.23 1.59 -4.02
C PHE A 44 -1.27 2.33 -3.17
N ALA A 45 -2.22 3.02 -3.81
CA ALA A 45 -3.22 3.82 -3.10
C ALA A 45 -4.13 2.94 -2.22
N GLU A 46 -4.61 1.82 -2.77
CA GLU A 46 -5.44 0.85 -2.04
C GLU A 46 -4.66 0.23 -0.89
N LEU A 47 -3.43 -0.23 -1.15
CA LEU A 47 -2.56 -0.81 -0.13
C LEU A 47 -2.21 0.18 0.98
N PHE A 48 -2.02 1.46 0.65
CA PHE A 48 -1.74 2.51 1.61
C PHE A 48 -2.94 2.76 2.52
N GLN A 49 -4.16 2.84 1.97
CA GLN A 49 -5.38 2.98 2.75
C GLN A 49 -5.63 1.75 3.65
N GLU A 50 -5.46 0.53 3.12
CA GLU A 50 -5.58 -0.73 3.87
C GLU A 50 -4.57 -0.77 5.04
N ALA A 51 -3.32 -0.36 4.77
CA ALA A 51 -2.25 -0.41 5.76
C ALA A 51 -2.45 0.58 6.93
N ILE A 52 -3.00 1.76 6.66
CA ILE A 52 -2.95 2.90 7.58
C ILE A 52 -4.31 3.16 8.22
N THR A 53 -5.40 3.20 7.44
CA THR A 53 -6.68 3.83 7.85
C THR A 53 -7.85 2.87 7.98
N GLU A 54 -7.79 1.65 7.44
CA GLU A 54 -8.86 0.67 7.65
C GLU A 54 -9.04 0.29 9.13
N ASP A 55 -10.14 -0.38 9.46
CA ASP A 55 -10.52 -0.80 10.82
C ASP A 55 -9.42 -1.61 11.54
N PHE A 56 -8.59 -2.30 10.76
CA PHE A 56 -7.44 -3.05 11.25
C PHE A 56 -6.11 -2.40 10.85
N GLY A 57 -6.10 -1.21 10.28
CA GLY A 57 -4.92 -0.45 9.87
C GLY A 57 -4.03 -0.05 11.04
N ALA A 58 -2.82 0.42 10.74
CA ALA A 58 -1.82 0.78 11.74
C ALA A 58 -2.30 1.88 12.69
N VAL A 59 -3.03 2.89 12.19
CA VAL A 59 -3.56 3.98 13.01
C VAL A 59 -4.65 3.49 13.94
N ALA A 60 -5.63 2.73 13.42
CA ALA A 60 -6.71 2.16 14.22
C ALA A 60 -6.17 1.25 15.34
N ARG A 61 -5.20 0.38 15.03
CA ARG A 61 -4.55 -0.47 16.04
C ARG A 61 -3.80 0.33 17.11
N LEU A 62 -3.09 1.38 16.72
CA LEU A 62 -2.36 2.23 17.67
C LEU A 62 -3.35 3.02 18.55
N HIS A 63 -4.40 3.61 17.97
CA HIS A 63 -5.47 4.27 18.71
C HIS A 63 -6.07 3.32 19.77
N GLN A 64 -6.47 2.11 19.37
CA GLN A 64 -7.01 1.11 20.28
C GLN A 64 -6.03 0.76 21.40
N MET A 65 -4.73 0.62 21.09
CA MET A 65 -3.70 0.35 22.08
C MET A 65 -3.58 1.49 23.10
N LEU A 66 -3.61 2.75 22.65
CA LEU A 66 -3.53 3.91 23.54
C LEU A 66 -4.78 4.04 24.42
N GLU A 67 -5.98 3.80 23.88
CA GLU A 67 -7.21 3.79 24.67
C GLU A 67 -7.19 2.69 25.74
N THR A 68 -6.81 1.46 25.37
CA THR A 68 -6.66 0.37 26.34
C THR A 68 -5.62 0.68 27.42
N ALA A 69 -4.50 1.31 27.06
CA ALA A 69 -3.50 1.75 28.03
C ALA A 69 -4.03 2.88 28.94
N SER A 70 -4.79 3.82 28.38
CA SER A 70 -5.42 4.91 29.12
C SER A 70 -6.41 4.37 30.16
N GLU A 71 -7.30 3.46 29.75
CA GLU A 71 -8.23 2.77 30.64
C GLU A 71 -7.51 2.03 31.77
N TRP A 72 -6.44 1.30 31.44
CA TRP A 72 -5.61 0.63 32.43
C TRP A 72 -5.02 1.65 33.42
N CYS A 73 -4.46 2.77 32.95
CA CYS A 73 -3.93 3.83 33.83
C CYS A 73 -5.02 4.43 34.74
N ARG A 74 -6.25 4.64 34.25
CA ARG A 74 -7.39 5.12 35.07
C ARG A 74 -7.70 4.13 36.19
N ALA A 75 -7.77 2.84 35.86
CA ALA A 75 -8.05 1.78 36.83
C ALA A 75 -6.96 1.66 37.92
N HIS A 76 -5.72 2.04 37.62
CA HIS A 76 -4.57 1.94 38.53
C HIS A 76 -4.18 3.28 39.18
N GLY A 77 -5.03 4.31 39.08
CA GLY A 77 -4.83 5.59 39.76
C GLY A 77 -3.85 6.55 39.07
N ALA A 78 -3.29 6.19 37.91
CA ALA A 78 -2.39 7.01 37.12
C ALA A 78 -3.16 8.00 36.21
N ARG A 79 -3.98 8.87 36.82
CA ARG A 79 -4.92 9.75 36.08
C ARG A 79 -4.25 10.74 35.12
N GLY A 80 -3.08 11.27 35.46
CA GLY A 80 -2.32 12.16 34.59
C GLY A 80 -1.89 11.46 33.30
N ILE A 81 -1.24 10.30 33.44
CA ILE A 81 -0.82 9.45 32.32
C ILE A 81 -2.01 9.02 31.47
N ALA A 82 -3.14 8.63 32.09
CA ALA A 82 -4.35 8.30 31.35
C ALA A 82 -4.86 9.46 30.49
N SER A 83 -4.82 10.69 31.01
CA SER A 83 -5.26 11.89 30.27
C SER A 83 -4.33 12.18 29.09
N GLU A 84 -3.02 12.02 29.27
CA GLU A 84 -2.03 12.16 28.19
C GLU A 84 -2.20 11.11 27.09
N LEU A 85 -2.43 9.85 27.47
CA LEU A 85 -2.69 8.76 26.52
C LEU A 85 -3.98 8.97 25.73
N GLY A 86 -5.06 9.44 26.39
CA GLY A 86 -6.31 9.78 25.71
C GLY A 86 -6.11 10.93 24.72
N ALA A 87 -5.41 11.99 25.12
CA ALA A 87 -5.10 13.10 24.21
C ALA A 87 -4.18 12.69 23.03
N LEU A 88 -3.40 11.61 23.16
CA LEU A 88 -2.67 11.03 22.04
C LEU A 88 -3.57 10.18 21.13
N ALA A 89 -4.53 9.44 21.69
CA ALA A 89 -5.54 8.72 20.92
C ALA A 89 -6.40 9.69 20.09
N ASP A 90 -6.88 10.79 20.69
CA ASP A 90 -7.63 11.83 19.97
C ASP A 90 -6.85 12.38 18.76
N ARG A 91 -5.57 12.71 18.96
CA ARG A 91 -4.69 13.18 17.87
C ARG A 91 -4.44 12.13 16.79
N LEU A 92 -4.47 10.84 17.13
CA LEU A 92 -4.37 9.78 16.13
C LEU A 92 -5.64 9.66 15.29
N THR A 93 -6.80 9.96 15.87
CA THR A 93 -8.05 10.04 15.10
C THR A 93 -7.95 11.15 14.05
N ASP A 94 -7.57 12.36 14.47
CA ASP A 94 -7.35 13.49 13.54
C ASP A 94 -6.33 13.14 12.45
N LEU A 95 -5.19 12.53 12.83
CA LEU A 95 -4.17 12.10 11.88
C LEU A 95 -4.67 10.99 10.94
N GLY A 96 -5.52 10.08 11.43
CA GLY A 96 -6.14 9.04 10.61
C GLY A 96 -7.03 9.63 9.52
N GLU A 97 -7.80 10.67 9.84
CA GLU A 97 -8.62 11.41 8.87
C GLU A 97 -7.75 12.14 7.84
N GLU A 98 -6.68 12.81 8.27
CA GLU A 98 -5.72 13.46 7.35
C GLU A 98 -5.07 12.44 6.39
N LEU A 99 -4.65 11.28 6.92
CA LEU A 99 -4.04 10.22 6.12
C LEU A 99 -5.03 9.57 5.16
N HIS A 100 -6.31 9.51 5.53
CA HIS A 100 -7.37 9.03 4.64
C HIS A 100 -7.50 9.93 3.41
N LEU A 101 -7.58 11.25 3.63
CA LEU A 101 -7.64 12.25 2.56
C LEU A 101 -6.40 12.22 1.67
N VAL A 102 -5.20 12.10 2.26
CA VAL A 102 -3.96 11.92 1.49
C VAL A 102 -4.01 10.65 0.63
N GLY A 103 -4.57 9.56 1.16
CA GLY A 103 -4.77 8.32 0.39
C GLY A 103 -5.69 8.52 -0.81
N GLU A 104 -6.79 9.26 -0.65
CA GLU A 104 -7.70 9.61 -1.75
C GLU A 104 -7.00 10.47 -2.81
N ASP A 105 -6.25 11.50 -2.39
CA ASP A 105 -5.50 12.38 -3.29
C ASP A 105 -4.45 11.61 -4.11
N VAL A 106 -3.70 10.71 -3.47
CA VAL A 106 -2.73 9.84 -4.14
C VAL A 106 -3.44 8.94 -5.15
N GLY A 107 -4.58 8.36 -4.78
CA GLY A 107 -5.44 7.60 -5.69
C GLY A 107 -5.83 8.42 -6.91
N HIS A 108 -6.39 9.61 -6.70
CA HIS A 108 -6.79 10.51 -7.80
C HIS A 108 -5.62 10.89 -8.71
N GLU A 109 -4.45 11.21 -8.15
CA GLU A 109 -3.27 11.54 -8.94
C GLU A 109 -2.85 10.37 -9.84
N ILE A 110 -2.76 9.16 -9.28
CA ILE A 110 -2.37 7.95 -10.03
C ILE A 110 -3.36 7.70 -11.17
N HIS A 111 -4.66 7.71 -10.88
CA HIS A 111 -5.70 7.48 -11.89
C HIS A 111 -5.65 8.55 -13.00
N SER A 112 -5.46 9.81 -12.64
CA SER A 112 -5.38 10.92 -13.61
C SER A 112 -4.17 10.80 -14.55
N ARG A 113 -3.01 10.39 -14.02
CA ARG A 113 -1.79 10.18 -14.82
C ARG A 113 -1.96 8.98 -15.76
N SER A 114 -2.53 7.89 -15.27
CA SER A 114 -2.81 6.69 -16.07
C SER A 114 -3.77 6.98 -17.22
N HIS A 115 -4.85 7.72 -16.97
CA HIS A 115 -5.77 8.16 -18.02
C HIS A 115 -5.09 9.05 -19.07
N ARG A 116 -4.24 10.00 -18.64
CA ARG A 116 -3.48 10.87 -19.55
C ARG A 116 -2.51 10.06 -20.43
N ALA A 117 -1.81 9.09 -19.84
CA ALA A 117 -0.90 8.23 -20.58
C ALA A 117 -1.63 7.38 -21.63
N ALA A 118 -2.78 6.80 -21.26
CA ALA A 118 -3.62 6.05 -22.20
C ALA A 118 -4.12 6.94 -23.36
N ALA A 119 -4.61 8.14 -23.07
CA ALA A 119 -5.08 9.08 -24.09
C ALA A 119 -3.95 9.48 -25.08
N ALA A 120 -2.74 9.74 -24.58
CA ALA A 120 -1.58 10.07 -25.44
C ALA A 120 -1.17 8.90 -26.36
N ALA A 121 -1.30 7.66 -25.89
CA ALA A 121 -1.05 6.47 -26.69
C ALA A 121 -2.09 6.32 -27.83
N HIS A 122 -3.35 6.69 -27.59
CA HIS A 122 -4.40 6.66 -28.62
C HIS A 122 -4.26 7.78 -29.66
N VAL A 123 -3.64 8.91 -29.30
CA VAL A 123 -3.45 10.07 -30.19
C VAL A 123 -2.17 9.96 -31.03
N SER A 124 -1.24 9.05 -30.73
CA SER A 124 -0.05 8.81 -31.57
C SER A 124 -0.45 8.08 -32.86
N PRO A 125 -0.49 8.74 -34.03
CA PRO A 125 -0.77 8.07 -35.27
C PRO A 125 0.47 7.27 -35.64
N VAL A 126 0.29 5.97 -35.86
CA VAL A 126 1.19 5.18 -36.67
C VAL A 126 1.30 5.89 -38.03
N VAL A 127 2.36 6.68 -38.23
CA VAL A 127 2.87 7.00 -39.56
C VAL A 127 3.45 5.68 -40.06
N SER A 128 2.56 4.80 -40.50
CA SER A 128 2.92 3.67 -41.36
C SER A 128 3.36 4.29 -42.66
N VAL A 129 4.68 4.42 -42.82
CA VAL A 129 5.32 4.67 -44.11
C VAL A 129 4.91 3.52 -45.02
N ARG A 130 3.84 3.73 -45.78
CA ARG A 130 3.48 2.88 -46.91
C ARG A 130 4.40 3.22 -48.09
N GLY A 131 5.69 2.93 -47.95
CA GLY A 131 6.53 2.55 -49.08
C GLY A 131 6.29 1.06 -49.33
N THR A 132 6.09 0.52 -50.53
CA THR A 132 6.42 0.99 -51.87
C THR A 132 5.38 0.43 -52.85
N SER A 133 4.86 1.28 -53.73
CA SER A 133 3.98 0.93 -54.83
C SER A 133 4.72 0.07 -55.87
N VAL A 134 4.22 -1.13 -56.14
CA VAL A 134 4.60 -1.96 -57.29
C VAL A 134 3.64 -1.64 -58.44
N GLY A 135 4.21 -1.15 -59.56
CA GLY A 135 3.71 -1.36 -60.92
C GLY A 135 2.59 -0.44 -61.43
N GLN A 136 2.93 0.51 -62.30
CA GLN A 136 2.42 0.50 -63.69
C GLN A 136 3.14 1.57 -64.53
N GLN A 137 3.93 1.10 -65.50
CA GLN A 137 4.35 1.87 -66.67
C GLN A 137 3.11 2.33 -67.44
N SER A 138 3.03 3.63 -67.73
CA SER A 138 2.18 4.16 -68.80
C SER A 138 2.92 5.31 -69.48
N ASP A 139 3.02 5.21 -70.81
CA ASP A 139 3.79 6.06 -71.71
C ASP A 139 3.27 7.50 -71.82
N ALA A 140 4.21 8.46 -71.72
CA ALA A 140 4.30 9.81 -72.32
C ALA A 140 3.17 10.88 -72.10
N PRO A 141 3.44 12.21 -72.22
CA PRO A 141 4.66 12.90 -72.70
C PRO A 141 5.26 13.95 -71.72
N ALA A 142 6.53 14.30 -71.94
CA ALA A 142 7.26 15.37 -71.23
C ALA A 142 6.95 16.78 -71.82
N PRO A 143 7.54 17.90 -71.38
CA PRO A 143 8.15 18.28 -70.08
C PRO A 143 7.70 19.69 -69.59
N LEU A 144 7.89 20.04 -68.31
CA LEU A 144 8.28 21.42 -67.91
C LEU A 144 9.15 21.37 -66.62
N PRO A 145 10.38 21.88 -66.63
CA PRO A 145 11.20 21.93 -65.41
C PRO A 145 10.75 23.09 -64.50
N PRO A 146 10.69 22.91 -63.17
CA PRO A 146 10.53 24.03 -62.25
C PRO A 146 11.84 24.86 -62.23
N PRO A 147 11.75 26.20 -62.21
CA PRO A 147 12.92 27.06 -62.25
C PRO A 147 13.77 26.92 -60.99
N THR A 148 15.07 26.73 -61.22
CA THR A 148 16.14 26.82 -60.22
C THR A 148 16.25 28.25 -59.71
N VAL A 149 15.71 28.55 -58.52
CA VAL A 149 16.01 29.81 -57.84
C VAL A 149 17.11 29.58 -56.81
N ARG A 150 18.29 29.98 -57.27
CA ARG A 150 19.59 30.18 -56.64
C ARG A 150 19.51 30.71 -55.19
N SER A 151 20.14 29.99 -54.28
CA SER A 151 20.53 30.46 -52.94
C SER A 151 21.58 31.58 -53.01
N LEU A 152 21.57 32.50 -52.02
CA LEU A 152 22.71 33.21 -51.39
C LEU A 152 22.15 34.41 -50.54
N PRO A 153 22.90 35.01 -49.59
CA PRO A 153 23.55 34.44 -48.41
C PRO A 153 23.16 35.17 -47.09
N ARG A 154 23.73 34.67 -46.00
CA ARG A 154 23.66 35.11 -44.60
C ARG A 154 24.28 36.50 -44.29
N SER A 155 23.82 37.06 -43.17
CA SER A 155 24.44 38.08 -42.28
C SER A 155 24.28 39.55 -42.73
N ARG A 156 24.08 40.53 -41.85
CA ARG A 156 24.41 40.65 -40.42
C ARG A 156 23.48 41.64 -39.74
#